data_AF-A0A0F9BMK0-F1
#
_entry.id   AF-A0A0F9BMK0-F1
#
_cell.length_a   1.000
_cell.length_b   1.000
_cell.length_c   1.000
_cell.angle_alpha   90.00
_cell.angle_beta   90.00
_cell.angle_gamma   90.00
#
_symmetry.space_group_name_H-M   'P 1'
#
loop_
_entity.id
_entity.type
_entity.pdbx_description
1 polymer ?
#
loop_
_entity_poly.entity_id
_entity_poly.type
_entity_poly.pdbx_seq_one_letter_code
_entity_poly.pdbx_strand_id
1 'polypeptide(L)' 'MTIWMDGRFVERADAVVSVFDHGLLYGDGVFEGVRVYAGRIFKL' A
#
# COMPACT_ATOMS: atom_id res chain seq x y z
N MET A 1 1.84 12.02 5.65
CA MET A 1 1.59 10.57 5.86
C MET A 1 2.25 9.91 4.68
N THR A 2 3.27 9.10 4.94
CA THR A 2 4.14 8.59 3.88
C THR A 2 3.61 7.24 3.38
N ILE A 3 3.47 7.10 2.07
CA ILE A 3 2.99 5.89 1.40
C ILE A 3 4.16 5.30 0.62
N TRP A 4 4.36 3.98 0.72
CA TRP A 4 5.29 3.27 -0.17
C TRP A 4 4.57 2.91 -1.46
N MET A 5 5.09 3.33 -2.60
CA MET A 5 4.52 3.09 -3.92
C MET A 5 5.66 2.95 -4.93
N ASP A 6 5.67 1.85 -5.68
CA ASP A 6 6.60 1.57 -6.78
C ASP A 6 8.08 1.87 -6.48
N GLY A 7 8.56 1.41 -5.32
CA GLY A 7 9.98 1.51 -4.93
C GLY A 7 10.37 2.82 -4.27
N ARG A 8 9.43 3.71 -3.97
CA ARG A 8 9.69 5.00 -3.31
C ARG A 8 8.64 5.37 -2.28
N PHE A 9 9.03 6.27 -1.38
CA PHE A 9 8.11 6.94 -0.47
C PHE A 9 7.52 8.19 -1.13
N VAL A 10 6.20 8.35 -1.01
CA VAL A 10 5.45 9.50 -1.54
C VAL A 10 4.56 10.11 -0.46
N GLU A 11 4.25 11.39 -0.58
CA GLU A 11 3.21 12.01 0.24
C GLU A 11 1.82 11.56 -0.23
N ARG A 12 0.85 11.63 0.68
CA ARG A 12 -0.52 11.15 0.41
C ARG A 12 -1.17 11.76 -0.83
N ALA A 13 -0.91 13.03 -1.11
CA ALA A 13 -1.49 13.74 -2.26
C ALA A 13 -0.92 13.25 -3.60
N ASP A 14 0.28 12.67 -3.60
CA ASP A 14 0.99 12.22 -4.80
C ASP A 14 0.82 10.72 -5.06
N ALA A 15 0.18 9.98 -4.14
CA ALA A 15 -0.08 8.56 -4.29
C ALA A 15 -1.23 8.34 -5.28
N VAL A 16 -0.90 7.84 -6.48
CA VAL A 16 -1.86 7.59 -7.57
C VAL A 16 -1.63 6.22 -8.19
N VAL A 17 -2.70 5.61 -8.68
CA VAL A 17 -2.66 4.40 -9.53
C VAL A 17 -3.33 4.71 -10.86
N SER A 18 -3.03 3.92 -11.90
CA SER A 18 -3.70 4.04 -13.19
C SER A 18 -5.19 3.75 -13.05
N VAL A 19 -6.03 4.48 -13.79
CA VAL A 19 -7.46 4.14 -13.91
C VAL A 19 -7.70 2.80 -14.60
N PHE A 20 -6.68 2.25 -15.27
CA PHE A 20 -6.69 0.93 -15.89
C PHE A 20 -6.09 -0.17 -15.01
N ASP A 21 -5.76 0.13 -13.75
CA ASP A 21 -5.20 -0.87 -12.84
C ASP A 21 -6.19 -2.04 -12.65
N HIS A 22 -5.70 -3.27 -12.78
CA HIS A 22 -6.53 -4.47 -12.74
C HIS A 22 -7.05 -4.75 -11.31
N GLY A 23 -6.30 -4.34 -10.29
CA GLY A 23 -6.74 -4.34 -8.90
C GLY A 23 -7.88 -3.33 -8.65
N LEU A 24 -7.84 -2.16 -9.31
CA LEU A 24 -8.93 -1.19 -9.27
C LEU A 24 -10.17 -1.65 -10.06
N LEU A 25 -9.99 -2.14 -11.29
CA LEU A 25 -11.09 -2.46 -12.20
C LEU A 25 -11.75 -3.81 -11.94
N TYR A 26 -10.96 -4.82 -11.55
CA TYR A 26 -11.41 -6.20 -11.47
C TYR A 26 -11.16 -6.84 -10.10
N GLY A 27 -10.54 -6.10 -9.17
CA GLY A 27 -10.15 -6.66 -7.87
C GLY A 27 -9.05 -7.72 -7.97
N ASP A 28 -8.29 -7.72 -9.07
CA ASP A 28 -7.22 -8.69 -9.28
C ASP A 28 -5.97 -8.28 -8.51
N GLY A 29 -5.87 -8.80 -7.29
CA GLY A 29 -4.74 -8.57 -6.41
C GLY A 29 -4.86 -9.35 -5.13
N VAL A 30 -3.75 -9.42 -4.40
CA VAL A 30 -3.69 -9.94 -3.03
C VAL A 30 -3.20 -8.84 -2.11
N PHE A 31 -3.68 -8.83 -0.88
CA PHE A 31 -3.22 -7.88 0.13
C PHE A 31 -3.13 -8.57 1.49
N GLU A 32 -2.26 -8.05 2.36
CA GLU A 32 -2.11 -8.52 3.73
C GLU A 32 -2.06 -7.34 4.69
N GLY A 33 -2.55 -7.57 5.91
CA GLY A 33 -2.57 -6.58 6.97
C GLY A 33 -1.55 -6.89 8.06
N VAL A 34 -0.67 -5.93 8.35
CA VAL A 34 0.34 -6.08 9.41
C VAL A 34 0.08 -5.05 10.52
N ARG A 35 0.06 -5.51 11.78
CA ARG A 35 -0.06 -4.64 12.95
C ARG A 35 1.31 -4.38 13.56
N VAL A 36 1.56 -3.13 13.96
CA VAL A 36 2.80 -2.71 14.62
C VAL A 36 2.47 -2.12 15.98
N TYR A 37 3.13 -2.63 17.02
CA TYR A 37 3.01 -2.13 18.39
C TYR A 37 4.39 -1.75 18.91
N ALA A 38 4.54 -0.53 19.42
CA ALA A 38 5.81 -0.03 19.97
C ALA A 38 7.03 -0.29 19.04
N GLY A 39 6.85 -0.09 17.73
CA GLY A 39 7.90 -0.30 16.73
C GLY A 39 8.20 -1.76 16.37
N ARG A 40 7.41 -2.73 16.86
CA ARG A 40 7.58 -4.16 16.57
C ARG A 40 6.41 -4.69 15.76
N ILE A 41 6.71 -5.47 14.72
CA ILE A 41 5.68 -6.15 13.92
C ILE A 41 5.10 -7.31 14.74
N PHE A 42 3.77 -7.40 14.81
CA PHE A 42 3.07 -8.47 15.51
C PHE A 42 2.94 -9.71 14.63
N LYS A 43 3.51 -10.84 15.08
CA LYS A 43 3.47 -12.14 14.39
C LYS A 43 4.00 -12.08 12.94
N LEU A 44 5.17 -11.47 12.75
CA LEU A 44 5.93 -11.54 11.50
C LEU A 44 6.59 -12.92 11.35
#